data_AF-A0A0J1FGK9-F1
#
_entry.id   AF-A0A0J1FGK9-F1
#
_cell.length_a   1.000
_cell.length_b   1.000
_cell.length_c   1.000
_cell.angle_alpha   90.00
_cell.angle_beta   90.00
_cell.angle_gamma   90.00
#
_symmetry.space_group_name_H-M   'P 1'
#
loop_
_entity.id
_entity.type
_entity.pdbx_description
1 polymer ?
#
loop_
_entity_poly.entity_id
_entity_poly.type
_entity_poly.pdbx_seq_one_letter_code
_entity_poly.pdbx_strand_id
1 'polypeptide(L)'
;MTEELPMVGRLPEFNEAEIRREVKRYKALGDETRLKMFRVLETGEHCVCELMEIFRLNQSLVSHHVKILENAGLVQGQRVGKFVYYHVVDGS
;
A
#
# COMPACT_ATOMS: atom_id res chain seq x y z
N MET A 1 -0.31 47.66 -16.84
CA MET A 1 0.60 46.69 -16.22
C MET A 1 0.10 45.30 -16.56
N THR A 2 0.54 44.76 -17.69
CA THR A 2 0.37 43.35 -18.02
C THR A 2 1.39 42.57 -17.19
N GLU A 3 0.94 41.91 -16.14
CA GLU A 3 1.76 40.93 -15.44
C GLU A 3 1.97 39.75 -16.39
N GLU A 4 3.19 39.62 -16.91
CA GLU A 4 3.60 38.46 -17.67
C GLU A 4 3.57 37.24 -16.75
N LEU A 5 2.63 36.32 -17.01
CA LEU A 5 2.63 35.01 -16.39
C LEU A 5 3.98 34.33 -16.70
N PRO A 6 4.73 33.86 -15.71
CA PRO A 6 5.99 33.19 -15.97
C PRO A 6 5.73 31.97 -16.85
N MET A 7 6.51 31.85 -17.94
CA MET A 7 6.54 30.67 -18.80
C MET A 7 6.72 29.43 -17.93
N VAL A 8 5.64 28.70 -17.67
CA VAL A 8 5.68 27.42 -16.96
C VAL A 8 6.66 26.55 -17.73
N GLY A 9 7.82 26.29 -17.12
CA GLY A 9 8.84 25.43 -17.69
C GLY A 9 8.23 24.09 -18.08
N ARG A 10 8.79 23.46 -19.13
CA ARG A 10 8.34 22.18 -19.68
C ARG A 10 7.92 21.23 -18.55
N LEU A 11 6.61 20.98 -18.45
CA LEU A 11 6.08 20.02 -17.49
C LEU A 11 6.71 18.64 -17.76
N PRO A 12 6.98 17.84 -16.72
CA PRO A 12 7.48 16.49 -16.91
C PRO A 12 6.48 15.68 -17.75
N GLU A 13 7.00 14.85 -18.67
CA GLU A 13 6.18 13.83 -19.33
C GLU A 13 5.87 12.74 -18.31
N PHE A 14 4.58 12.51 -18.06
CA PHE A 14 4.14 11.46 -17.14
C PHE A 14 3.98 10.14 -17.88
N ASN A 15 4.53 9.06 -17.30
CA ASN A 15 4.14 7.73 -17.71
C ASN A 15 2.76 7.41 -17.10
N GLU A 16 1.74 7.46 -17.93
CA GLU A 16 0.35 7.18 -17.56
C GLU A 16 0.14 5.83 -16.86
N ALA A 17 0.89 4.79 -17.25
CA ALA A 17 0.79 3.49 -16.60
C ALA A 17 1.41 3.50 -15.20
N GLU A 18 2.53 4.19 -15.03
CA GLU A 18 3.19 4.38 -13.74
C GLU A 18 2.31 5.20 -12.80
N ILE A 19 1.81 6.35 -13.24
CA ILE A 19 0.90 7.19 -12.45
C ILE A 19 -0.32 6.39 -11.98
N ARG A 20 -0.92 5.57 -12.86
CA ARG A 20 -2.04 4.69 -12.46
C ARG A 20 -1.64 3.69 -11.37
N ARG A 21 -0.42 3.14 -11.42
CA ARG A 21 0.12 2.26 -10.38
C ARG A 21 0.30 3.01 -9.07
N GLU A 22 0.86 4.22 -9.09
CA GLU A 22 1.03 5.05 -7.90
C GLU A 22 -0.30 5.42 -7.26
N VAL A 23 -1.26 5.87 -8.06
CA VAL A 23 -2.62 6.18 -7.61
C VAL A 23 -3.26 4.98 -6.92
N LYS A 24 -3.06 3.77 -7.44
CA LYS A 24 -3.57 2.54 -6.82
C LYS A 24 -2.93 2.29 -5.45
N ARG A 25 -1.61 2.46 -5.33
CA ARG A 25 -0.87 2.35 -4.06
C ARG A 25 -1.35 3.40 -3.05
N TYR A 26 -1.44 4.66 -3.46
CA TYR A 26 -1.88 5.74 -2.56
C TYR A 26 -3.34 5.58 -2.12
N LYS A 27 -4.23 5.11 -3.00
CA LYS A 27 -5.62 4.76 -2.60
C LYS A 27 -5.67 3.63 -1.57
N ALA A 28 -4.79 2.64 -1.69
CA ALA A 28 -4.67 1.59 -0.69
C ALA A 28 -4.14 2.14 0.64
N LEU A 29 -3.12 3.01 0.62
CA LEU A 29 -2.56 3.63 1.83
C LEU A 29 -3.41 4.76 2.42
N GLY A 30 -4.39 5.29 1.69
CA GLY A 30 -5.26 6.39 2.15
C GLY A 30 -6.27 6.01 3.25
N ASP A 31 -6.25 4.77 3.73
CA ASP A 31 -7.05 4.28 4.86
C ASP A 31 -6.17 4.08 6.07
N GLU A 32 -6.59 4.61 7.21
CA GLU A 32 -5.80 4.64 8.43
C GLU A 32 -5.39 3.24 8.90
N THR A 33 -6.31 2.27 8.85
CA THR A 33 -6.04 0.89 9.26
C THR A 33 -5.04 0.24 8.32
N ARG A 34 -5.20 0.41 7.00
CA ARG A 34 -4.26 -0.13 6.00
C ARG A 34 -2.87 0.48 6.11
N LEU A 35 -2.78 1.80 6.35
CA LEU A 35 -1.49 2.46 6.56
C LEU A 35 -0.79 1.91 7.80
N LYS A 36 -1.50 1.77 8.92
CA LYS A 36 -0.95 1.17 10.14
C LYS A 36 -0.51 -0.27 9.92
N MET A 37 -1.31 -1.10 9.24
CA MET A 37 -0.94 -2.48 8.89
C MET A 37 0.32 -2.52 8.02
N PHE A 38 0.41 -1.64 7.02
CA PHE A 38 1.60 -1.53 6.18
C PHE A 38 2.83 -1.17 7.01
N ARG A 39 2.74 -0.19 7.93
CA ARG A 39 3.84 0.17 8.84
C ARG A 39 4.27 -0.97 9.77
N VAL A 40 3.34 -1.80 10.21
CA VAL A 40 3.67 -3.02 10.98
C VAL A 40 4.44 -4.01 10.10
N LEU A 41 3.98 -4.23 8.86
CA LEU A 41 4.63 -5.13 7.91
C LEU A 41 6.00 -4.64 7.41
N GLU A 42 6.30 -3.33 7.54
CA GLU A 42 7.65 -2.80 7.31
C GLU A 42 8.65 -3.27 8.38
N THR A 43 8.18 -3.68 9.56
CA THR A 43 9.05 -4.16 10.66
C THR A 43 9.37 -5.65 10.57
N GLY A 44 8.61 -6.40 9.77
CA GLY A 44 8.76 -7.85 9.62
C GLY A 44 7.54 -8.50 8.97
N GLU A 45 7.67 -9.79 8.68
CA GLU A 45 6.57 -10.56 8.11
C GLU A 45 5.56 -10.98 9.19
N HIS A 46 4.27 -10.89 8.88
CA HIS A 46 3.20 -11.25 9.82
C HIS A 46 2.11 -12.11 9.17
N CYS A 47 1.58 -13.07 9.93
CA CYS A 47 0.38 -13.81 9.52
C CYS A 47 -0.90 -12.98 9.77
N VAL A 48 -2.00 -13.39 9.13
CA VAL A 48 -3.34 -12.82 9.41
C VAL A 48 -3.70 -12.94 10.89
N CYS A 49 -3.30 -14.03 11.55
CA CYS A 49 -3.51 -14.25 12.98
C CYS A 49 -2.88 -13.16 13.85
N GLU A 50 -1.60 -12.87 13.65
CA GLU A 50 -0.87 -11.84 14.39
C GLU A 50 -1.45 -10.45 14.12
N LEU A 51 -1.81 -10.16 12.87
CA LEU A 51 -2.47 -8.90 12.52
C LEU A 51 -3.86 -8.76 13.18
N MET A 52 -4.61 -9.86 13.35
CA MET A 52 -5.87 -9.82 14.12
C MET A 52 -5.63 -9.41 15.57
N GLU A 53 -4.58 -9.94 16.20
CA GLU A 53 -4.21 -9.62 17.58
C GLU A 53 -3.75 -8.16 17.73
N ILE A 54 -2.86 -7.70 16.84
CA ILE A 54 -2.32 -6.34 16.84
C ILE A 54 -3.43 -5.29 16.64
N PHE A 55 -4.32 -5.52 15.69
CA PHE A 55 -5.35 -4.56 15.30
C PHE A 55 -6.69 -4.75 16.04
N ARG A 56 -6.83 -5.83 16.81
CA ARG A 56 -8.09 -6.23 17.47
C ARG A 56 -9.26 -6.32 16.50
N LEU A 57 -9.00 -6.83 15.30
CA LEU A 57 -9.98 -7.00 14.23
C LEU A 57 -10.23 -8.49 13.99
N ASN A 58 -11.41 -8.80 13.45
CA ASN A 58 -11.71 -10.16 13.02
C ASN A 58 -10.95 -10.52 11.72
N GLN A 59 -10.88 -11.82 11.45
CA GLN A 59 -10.15 -12.37 10.29
C GLN A 59 -10.63 -11.81 8.96
N SER A 60 -11.94 -11.59 8.79
CA SER A 60 -12.52 -11.10 7.55
C SER A 60 -12.01 -9.69 7.21
N LEU A 61 -12.02 -8.80 8.21
CA LEU A 61 -11.53 -7.42 8.05
C LEU A 61 -10.02 -7.37 7.79
N VAL A 62 -9.22 -8.13 8.55
CA VAL A 62 -7.77 -8.18 8.33
C VAL A 62 -7.46 -8.74 6.94
N SER A 63 -8.07 -9.86 6.56
CA SER A 63 -7.88 -10.45 5.23
C SER A 63 -8.28 -9.47 4.12
N HIS A 64 -9.36 -8.71 4.30
CA HIS A 64 -9.79 -7.70 3.34
C HIS A 64 -8.75 -6.57 3.19
N HIS A 65 -8.27 -6.02 4.30
CA HIS A 65 -7.25 -4.96 4.29
C HIS A 65 -5.95 -5.42 3.63
N VAL A 66 -5.43 -6.59 4.03
CA VAL A 66 -4.20 -7.14 3.47
C VAL A 66 -4.37 -7.48 1.99
N LYS A 67 -5.55 -7.98 1.57
CA LYS A 67 -5.81 -8.24 0.15
C LYS A 67 -5.83 -6.97 -0.69
N ILE A 68 -6.34 -5.85 -0.15
CA ILE A 68 -6.27 -4.55 -0.83
C ILE A 68 -4.81 -4.11 -0.99
N LEU A 69 -3.99 -4.24 0.05
CA LEU A 69 -2.56 -3.93 0.00
C LEU A 69 -1.82 -4.81 -1.02
N GLU A 70 -2.11 -6.11 -1.03
CA GLU A 70 -1.52 -7.08 -1.97
C GLU A 70 -1.93 -6.75 -3.41
N ASN A 71 -3.22 -6.48 -3.65
CA ASN A 71 -3.70 -6.08 -4.97
C ASN A 71 -3.07 -4.77 -5.43
N ALA A 72 -2.71 -3.86 -4.51
CA ALA A 72 -2.01 -2.62 -4.81
C ALA A 72 -0.50 -2.83 -5.06
N GLY A 73 0.03 -4.04 -4.85
CA GLY A 73 1.44 -4.36 -5.02
C GLY A 73 2.33 -3.83 -3.89
N LEU A 74 1.75 -3.54 -2.72
CA LEU A 74 2.48 -3.02 -1.56
C LEU A 74 3.03 -4.15 -0.68
N VAL A 75 2.34 -5.29 -0.63
CA VAL A 75 2.70 -6.45 0.17
C VAL A 75 2.58 -7.72 -0.65
N GLN A 76 3.29 -8.76 -0.24
CA GLN A 76 3.21 -10.09 -0.83
C GLN A 76 3.02 -11.15 0.24
N GLY A 77 2.13 -12.12 -0.03
CA GLY A 77 1.91 -13.27 0.83
C GLY A 77 2.79 -14.47 0.43
N GLN A 78 3.50 -15.05 1.39
CA GLN A 78 4.22 -16.31 1.26
C GLN A 78 3.58 -17.38 2.13
N ARG A 79 3.27 -18.54 1.55
CA ARG A 79 2.70 -19.66 2.30
C ARG A 79 3.79 -20.45 3.01
N VAL A 80 3.71 -20.51 4.33
CA VAL A 80 4.61 -21.27 5.20
C VAL A 80 3.78 -22.27 6.00
N GLY A 81 3.78 -23.52 5.56
CA GLY A 81 2.94 -24.58 6.12
C GLY A 81 1.44 -24.26 5.97
N LYS A 82 0.75 -24.09 7.10
CA LYS A 82 -0.69 -23.80 7.15
C LYS A 82 -1.01 -22.29 7.10
N PHE A 83 -0.01 -21.43 7.26
CA PHE A 83 -0.18 -19.99 7.37
C PHE A 83 0.33 -19.27 6.12
N VAL A 84 -0.18 -18.08 5.90
CA VAL A 84 0.36 -17.13 4.91
C VAL A 84 0.91 -15.95 5.69
N TYR A 85 2.19 -15.68 5.50
CA TYR A 85 2.89 -14.54 6.07
C TYR A 85 2.99 -13.46 5.00
N TYR A 86 2.65 -12.23 5.35
CA TYR A 86 2.73 -11.08 4.48
C TYR A 86 3.97 -10.26 4.83
N HIS A 87 4.64 -9.71 3.82
CA HIS A 87 5.75 -8.78 3.96
C HIS A 87 5.62 -7.65 2.93
N VAL A 88 6.26 -6.50 3.19
CA VAL A 88 6.31 -5.37 2.25
C VAL A 88 7.20 -5.70 1.06
N VAL A 89 6.78 -5.29 -0.14
CA VAL A 89 7.57 -5.47 -1.36
C VAL A 89 8.43 -4.23 -1.60
N ASP A 90 9.74 -4.42 -1.76
CA ASP A 90 10.68 -3.34 -2.10
C ASP A 90 10.34 -2.78 -3.49
N GLY A 91 9.97 -1.50 -3.53
CA GLY A 91 9.45 -0.80 -4.72
C GLY A 91 8.31 0.19 -4.44
N SER A 92 8.05 0.46 -3.15
CA SER A 92 7.10 1.48 -2.66
C SER A 92 7.60 2.89 -2.93
#